data_AF-S2JIU0-F1
#
_entry.id   AF-S2JIU0-F1
#
_cell.length_a   1.000
_cell.length_b   1.000
_cell.length_c   1.000
_cell.angle_alpha   90.00
_cell.angle_beta   90.00
_cell.angle_gamma   90.00
#
_symmetry.space_group_name_H-M   'P 1'
#
loop_
_entity.id
_entity.type
_entity.pdbx_description
1 polymer ?
#
loop_
_entity_poly.entity_id
_entity_poly.type
_entity_poly.pdbx_seq_one_letter_code
_entity_poly.pdbx_strand_id
1 'polypeptide(L)'
;MANESSPEARHFMIRMLSLSKKRIQESKYTKVFTILIVLTTFICIVLESVIVNSHVKVYQELIDNQSIQDVPSTSVDPDKKLAENDADAKIVLIALGLRRLKNENVFFILFSLFQFVLGMDAIVRQSVIQLVAHTVNQVLLVVFAAIQVGGTIYKHLDVKEDIPPPEDPDVSWNFNFALRNEIGLVSVMFILSILFMYLCWKLYKQFGWNIYKRIGADIEQQARFKLTQIFFLILKLDAFFHFVLCVFYAVVMSQEKYYSLWGVTNRKFIGYIIHIVLTVLLIPGLLFARRGVITESKTIMMVFLVTQIIMGLDFILILVDSAGSWVFWILAVCLAIVLCISTIVLDILVSRNFGKGLKPYMKRLFIEENDKPQYQLGGNNASLLKTNEWMIDDEDDYPMAETNKPSSAYINNNNSNNTGYIA
;
A
#
# COMPACT_ATOMS: atom_id res chain seq x y z
N MET A 1 -24.44 -11.79 -23.98
CA MET A 1 -25.21 -11.28 -22.83
C MET A 1 -24.53 -10.01 -22.35
N ALA A 2 -25.14 -8.88 -22.67
CA ALA A 2 -24.56 -7.55 -22.50
C ALA A 2 -24.61 -7.10 -21.04
N ASN A 3 -23.57 -6.36 -20.68
CA ASN A 3 -23.16 -5.95 -19.35
C ASN A 3 -24.02 -4.78 -18.84
N GLU A 4 -25.14 -5.08 -18.17
CA GLU A 4 -25.87 -4.11 -17.35
C GLU A 4 -25.12 -3.86 -16.03
N SER A 5 -24.07 -3.04 -16.11
CA SER A 5 -23.61 -2.30 -14.92
C SER A 5 -24.77 -1.40 -14.48
N SER A 6 -25.34 -1.67 -13.30
CA SER A 6 -26.50 -0.95 -12.80
C SER A 6 -26.27 0.58 -12.84
N PRO A 7 -27.31 1.38 -13.12
CA PRO A 7 -27.20 2.83 -13.18
C PRO A 7 -26.60 3.44 -11.89
N GLU A 8 -26.80 2.79 -10.74
CA GLU A 8 -26.21 3.17 -9.45
C GLU A 8 -24.68 3.01 -9.42
N ALA A 9 -24.13 1.91 -9.97
CA ALA A 9 -22.69 1.68 -10.00
C ALA A 9 -21.98 2.69 -10.92
N ARG A 10 -22.59 3.01 -12.08
CA ARG A 10 -22.07 4.04 -12.99
C ARG A 10 -22.12 5.42 -12.34
N HIS A 11 -23.21 5.76 -11.67
CA HIS A 11 -23.35 7.03 -10.96
C HIS A 11 -22.34 7.17 -9.80
N PHE A 12 -22.09 6.08 -9.06
CA PHE A 12 -21.06 6.02 -8.02
C PHE A 12 -19.65 6.25 -8.58
N MET A 13 -19.29 5.57 -9.68
CA MET A 13 -17.97 5.71 -10.31
C MET A 13 -17.73 7.13 -10.86
N ILE A 14 -18.73 7.71 -11.53
CA ILE A 14 -18.65 9.10 -12.04
C ILE A 14 -18.49 10.09 -10.88
N ARG A 15 -19.24 9.90 -9.80
CA ARG A 15 -19.12 10.73 -8.58
C ARG A 15 -17.73 10.60 -7.96
N MET A 16 -17.22 9.38 -7.78
CA MET A 16 -15.88 9.11 -7.26
C MET A 16 -14.79 9.78 -8.10
N LEU A 17 -14.91 9.72 -9.43
CA LEU A 17 -13.98 10.38 -10.35
C LEU A 17 -14.05 11.91 -10.22
N SER A 18 -15.26 12.47 -10.11
CA SER A 18 -15.45 13.93 -9.95
C SER A 18 -14.85 14.45 -8.63
N LEU A 19 -15.02 13.69 -7.53
CA LEU A 19 -14.45 14.01 -6.22
C LEU A 19 -12.93 13.86 -6.23
N SER A 20 -12.43 12.79 -6.83
CA SER A 20 -10.98 12.58 -7.00
C SER A 20 -10.35 13.73 -7.77
N LYS A 21 -10.96 14.14 -8.88
CA LYS A 21 -10.50 15.29 -9.68
C LYS A 21 -10.47 16.57 -8.86
N LYS A 22 -11.53 16.85 -8.09
CA LYS A 22 -11.60 18.04 -7.23
C LYS A 22 -10.49 18.04 -6.17
N ARG A 23 -10.26 16.90 -5.51
CA ARG A 23 -9.22 16.75 -4.46
C ARG A 23 -7.81 16.85 -5.02
N ILE A 24 -7.55 16.24 -6.17
CA ILE A 24 -6.25 16.35 -6.86
C ILE A 24 -5.97 17.82 -7.22
N GLN A 25 -6.99 18.56 -7.65
CA GLN A 25 -6.85 19.95 -8.07
C GLN A 25 -6.85 20.98 -6.93
N GLU A 26 -6.99 20.55 -5.67
CA GLU A 26 -7.14 21.42 -4.49
C GLU A 26 -5.88 22.28 -4.24
N SER A 27 -4.68 21.76 -4.51
CA SER A 27 -3.42 22.45 -4.27
C SER A 27 -2.41 22.21 -5.39
N LYS A 28 -1.45 23.11 -5.55
CA LYS A 28 -0.32 22.91 -6.47
C LYS A 28 0.46 21.65 -6.08
N TYR A 29 0.63 21.40 -4.79
CA TYR A 29 1.39 20.25 -4.27
C TYR A 29 0.67 18.92 -4.51
N THR A 30 -0.67 18.87 -4.39
CA THR A 30 -1.44 17.66 -4.68
C THR A 30 -1.38 17.30 -6.16
N LYS A 31 -1.45 18.30 -7.06
CA LYS A 31 -1.29 18.09 -8.52
C LYS A 31 0.09 17.52 -8.84
N VAL A 32 1.16 18.14 -8.33
CA VAL A 32 2.53 17.68 -8.58
C VAL A 32 2.74 16.27 -8.02
N PHE A 33 2.24 15.97 -6.82
CA PHE A 33 2.33 14.65 -6.23
C PHE A 33 1.62 13.57 -7.05
N THR A 34 0.40 13.83 -7.53
CA THR A 34 -0.33 12.88 -8.40
C THR A 34 0.40 12.66 -9.72
N ILE A 35 0.93 13.71 -10.37
CA ILE A 35 1.73 13.58 -11.59
C ILE A 35 2.98 12.74 -11.32
N LEU A 36 3.67 13.01 -10.22
CA LEU A 36 4.89 12.30 -9.83
C LEU A 36 4.61 10.82 -9.57
N ILE A 37 3.49 10.47 -8.92
CA ILE A 37 3.08 9.07 -8.74
C ILE A 37 2.86 8.37 -10.08
N VAL A 38 2.07 8.98 -10.98
CA VAL A 38 1.80 8.39 -12.30
C VAL A 38 3.10 8.18 -13.06
N LEU A 39 3.99 9.18 -13.07
CA LEU A 39 5.28 9.14 -13.73
C LEU A 39 6.17 8.04 -13.12
N THR A 40 6.28 7.98 -11.80
CA THR A 40 7.13 7.02 -11.08
C THR A 40 6.67 5.60 -11.35
N THR A 41 5.37 5.34 -11.26
CA THR A 41 4.79 4.02 -11.56
C THR A 41 5.01 3.64 -13.02
N PHE A 42 4.82 4.57 -13.97
CA PHE A 42 5.06 4.30 -15.38
C PHE A 42 6.53 3.96 -15.67
N ILE A 43 7.47 4.78 -15.18
CA ILE A 43 8.91 4.54 -15.34
C ILE A 43 9.30 3.19 -14.73
N CYS A 44 8.81 2.90 -13.53
CA CYS A 44 9.06 1.64 -12.85
C CYS A 44 8.59 0.44 -13.68
N ILE A 45 7.33 0.45 -14.14
CA ILE A 45 6.77 -0.65 -14.95
C ILE A 45 7.57 -0.86 -16.24
N VAL A 46 7.93 0.23 -16.94
CA VAL A 46 8.68 0.13 -18.20
C VAL A 46 10.08 -0.45 -17.97
N LEU A 47 10.83 0.10 -17.01
CA LEU A 47 12.19 -0.37 -16.72
C LEU A 47 12.18 -1.82 -16.20
N GLU A 48 11.29 -2.15 -15.27
CA GLU A 48 11.17 -3.53 -14.77
C GLU A 48 10.73 -4.51 -15.85
N SER A 49 9.83 -4.12 -16.76
CA SER A 49 9.45 -5.00 -17.88
C SER A 49 10.63 -5.31 -18.79
N VAL A 50 11.52 -4.33 -19.02
CA VAL A 50 12.75 -4.51 -19.79
C VAL A 50 13.74 -5.43 -19.05
N ILE A 51 13.90 -5.25 -17.74
CA ILE A 51 14.77 -6.08 -16.90
C ILE A 51 14.26 -7.52 -16.85
N VAL A 52 12.97 -7.73 -16.57
CA VAL A 52 12.32 -9.05 -16.58
C VAL A 52 12.52 -9.76 -17.91
N ASN A 53 12.29 -9.06 -19.03
CA ASN A 53 12.47 -9.63 -20.35
C ASN A 53 13.91 -10.11 -20.57
N SER A 54 14.89 -9.37 -20.07
CA SER A 54 16.31 -9.75 -20.16
C SER A 54 16.62 -10.99 -19.32
N HIS A 55 16.10 -11.07 -18.08
CA HIS A 55 16.24 -12.25 -17.22
C HIS A 55 15.54 -13.49 -17.80
N VAL A 56 14.37 -13.32 -18.42
CA VAL A 56 13.65 -14.42 -19.07
C VAL A 56 14.43 -14.93 -20.28
N LYS A 57 15.05 -14.06 -21.09
CA LYS A 57 15.91 -14.47 -22.21
C LYS A 57 17.10 -15.28 -21.75
N VAL A 58 17.84 -14.79 -20.74
CA VAL A 58 18.95 -15.53 -20.12
C VAL A 58 18.48 -16.92 -19.68
N TYR A 59 17.35 -17.01 -18.98
CA TYR A 59 16.83 -18.28 -18.51
C TYR A 59 16.47 -19.23 -19.66
N GLN A 60 15.86 -18.71 -20.73
CA GLN A 60 15.45 -19.50 -21.88
C GLN A 60 16.64 -19.96 -22.72
N GLU A 61 17.61 -19.08 -22.98
CA GLU A 61 18.84 -19.41 -23.73
C GLU A 61 19.61 -20.55 -23.04
N LEU A 62 19.70 -20.52 -21.70
CA LEU A 62 20.34 -21.58 -20.92
C LEU A 62 19.58 -22.91 -20.94
N ILE A 63 18.25 -22.89 -21.12
CA ILE A 63 17.44 -24.11 -21.30
C ILE A 63 17.61 -24.65 -22.72
N ASP A 64 17.56 -23.77 -23.72
CA ASP A 64 17.64 -24.13 -25.14
C ASP A 64 19.02 -24.73 -25.48
N ASN A 65 20.09 -24.22 -24.84
CA ASN A 65 21.44 -24.74 -24.94
C ASN A 65 21.68 -26.02 -24.10
N GLN A 66 20.64 -26.55 -23.43
CA GLN A 66 20.71 -27.71 -22.53
C GLN A 66 21.69 -27.57 -21.35
N SER A 67 22.10 -26.33 -21.04
CA SER A 67 22.98 -26.00 -19.92
C SER A 67 22.25 -26.09 -18.57
N ILE A 68 20.93 -25.86 -18.57
CA ILE A 68 20.05 -25.88 -17.40
C ILE A 68 18.75 -26.65 -17.72
N GLN A 69 18.18 -27.35 -16.73
CA GLN A 69 16.83 -27.92 -16.81
C GLN A 69 15.79 -26.96 -16.20
N ASP A 70 14.54 -26.98 -16.66
CA ASP A 70 13.45 -26.21 -16.03
C ASP A 70 13.15 -26.78 -14.63
N VAL A 71 13.40 -25.97 -13.60
CA VAL A 71 13.23 -26.35 -12.20
C VAL A 71 12.01 -25.61 -11.63
N PRO A 72 11.02 -26.31 -11.02
CA PRO A 72 9.90 -25.65 -10.36
C PRO A 72 10.40 -24.74 -9.23
N SER A 73 9.71 -23.61 -8.99
CA SER A 73 9.98 -22.80 -7.80
C SER A 73 9.61 -23.62 -6.57
N THR A 74 10.57 -23.83 -5.67
CA THR A 74 10.38 -24.62 -4.44
C THR A 74 10.52 -23.74 -3.20
N SER A 75 9.64 -23.96 -2.22
CA SER A 75 9.76 -23.38 -0.87
C SER A 75 10.82 -24.12 -0.05
N VAL A 76 11.10 -25.38 -0.36
CA VAL A 76 12.02 -26.24 0.38
C VAL A 76 13.48 -25.88 0.07
N ASP A 77 14.33 -26.02 1.08
CA ASP A 77 15.79 -25.96 0.96
C ASP A 77 16.28 -26.86 -0.19
N PRO A 78 16.93 -26.30 -1.23
CA PRO A 78 17.45 -27.08 -2.34
C PRO A 78 18.42 -28.18 -1.87
N ASP A 79 19.22 -27.93 -0.83
CA ASP A 79 20.24 -28.87 -0.33
C ASP A 79 19.60 -30.15 0.25
N LYS A 80 18.41 -30.03 0.85
CA LYS A 80 17.64 -31.17 1.36
C LYS A 80 17.01 -32.03 0.27
N LYS A 81 16.81 -31.46 -0.93
CA LYS A 81 16.17 -32.15 -2.07
C LYS A 81 17.20 -32.78 -3.01
N LEU A 82 18.44 -32.29 -2.99
CA LEU A 82 19.50 -32.58 -3.96
C LEU A 82 20.60 -33.51 -3.42
N ALA A 83 20.31 -34.34 -2.42
CA ALA A 83 21.28 -35.23 -1.75
C ALA A 83 21.87 -36.36 -2.62
N GLU A 84 21.91 -36.24 -3.95
CA GLU A 84 22.35 -37.30 -4.85
C GLU A 84 23.53 -37.01 -5.80
N ASN A 85 24.03 -35.77 -5.98
CA ASN A 85 25.36 -35.48 -6.59
C ASN A 85 25.66 -33.96 -6.54
N ASP A 86 26.89 -33.60 -6.16
CA ASP A 86 27.30 -32.21 -5.84
C ASP A 86 27.31 -31.25 -7.07
N ALA A 87 27.69 -31.74 -8.25
CA ALA A 87 27.76 -30.94 -9.48
C ALA A 87 26.37 -30.65 -10.10
N ASP A 88 25.48 -31.64 -10.12
CA ASP A 88 24.10 -31.48 -10.63
C ASP A 88 23.28 -30.59 -9.69
N ALA A 89 23.56 -30.66 -8.37
CA ALA A 89 22.93 -29.81 -7.38
C ALA A 89 23.21 -28.33 -7.60
N LYS A 90 24.46 -27.97 -7.94
CA LYS A 90 24.85 -26.58 -8.17
C LYS A 90 24.13 -25.96 -9.37
N ILE A 91 24.04 -26.68 -10.49
CA ILE A 91 23.34 -26.22 -11.70
C ILE A 91 21.84 -26.01 -11.42
N VAL A 92 21.22 -26.93 -10.65
CA VAL A 92 19.81 -26.79 -10.23
C VAL A 92 19.62 -25.56 -9.31
N LEU A 93 20.59 -25.26 -8.45
CA LEU A 93 20.57 -24.08 -7.57
C LEU A 93 20.66 -22.78 -8.37
N ILE A 94 21.51 -22.73 -9.40
CA ILE A 94 21.62 -21.60 -10.33
C ILE A 94 20.31 -21.40 -11.10
N ALA A 95 19.73 -22.48 -11.64
CA ALA A 95 18.44 -22.45 -12.33
C ALA A 95 17.32 -21.89 -11.44
N LEU A 96 17.25 -22.36 -10.20
CA LEU A 96 16.32 -21.90 -9.20
C LEU A 96 16.56 -20.42 -8.85
N GLY A 97 17.82 -20.02 -8.76
CA GLY A 97 18.24 -18.63 -8.61
C GLY A 97 17.71 -17.74 -9.74
N LEU A 98 17.94 -18.08 -11.00
CA LEU A 98 17.47 -17.30 -12.15
C LEU A 98 15.94 -17.17 -12.16
N ARG A 99 15.22 -18.27 -11.87
CA ARG A 99 13.76 -18.25 -11.76
C ARG A 99 13.28 -17.36 -10.61
N ARG A 100 13.99 -17.37 -9.48
CA ARG A 100 13.74 -16.50 -8.33
C ARG A 100 13.90 -15.03 -8.70
N LEU A 101 14.92 -14.66 -9.49
CA LEU A 101 15.16 -13.28 -9.93
C LEU A 101 13.94 -12.71 -10.70
N LYS A 102 13.35 -13.52 -11.59
CA LYS A 102 12.10 -13.16 -12.27
C LYS A 102 10.95 -12.89 -11.29
N ASN A 103 10.80 -13.74 -10.26
CA ASN A 103 9.72 -13.58 -9.28
C ASN A 103 9.89 -12.31 -8.43
N GLU A 104 11.13 -11.95 -8.09
CA GLU A 104 11.50 -10.69 -7.43
C GLU A 104 11.03 -9.47 -8.23
N ASN A 105 11.32 -9.44 -9.53
CA ASN A 105 10.92 -8.34 -10.40
C ASN A 105 9.40 -8.25 -10.58
N VAL A 106 8.71 -9.40 -10.69
CA VAL A 106 7.23 -9.43 -10.72
C VAL A 106 6.66 -8.84 -9.43
N PHE A 107 7.22 -9.19 -8.28
CA PHE A 107 6.84 -8.59 -7.00
C PHE A 107 7.08 -7.07 -7.00
N PHE A 108 8.21 -6.60 -7.54
CA PHE A 108 8.53 -5.18 -7.63
C PHE A 108 7.49 -4.39 -8.45
N ILE A 109 7.07 -4.93 -9.61
CA ILE A 109 6.01 -4.35 -10.44
C ILE A 109 4.69 -4.28 -9.66
N LEU A 110 4.29 -5.37 -9.00
CA LEU A 110 3.08 -5.40 -8.18
C LEU A 110 3.13 -4.38 -7.05
N PHE A 111 4.29 -4.23 -6.40
CA PHE A 111 4.46 -3.28 -5.31
C PHE A 111 4.44 -1.83 -5.79
N SER A 112 4.97 -1.54 -6.98
CA SER A 112 4.84 -0.22 -7.62
C SER A 112 3.39 0.14 -7.96
N LEU A 113 2.61 -0.83 -8.46
CA LEU A 113 1.16 -0.66 -8.70
C LEU A 113 0.40 -0.44 -7.39
N PHE A 114 0.77 -1.14 -6.32
CA PHE A 114 0.20 -0.88 -5.01
C PHE A 114 0.56 0.52 -4.49
N GLN A 115 1.80 0.99 -4.66
CA GLN A 115 2.18 2.35 -4.30
C GLN A 115 1.38 3.40 -5.06
N PHE A 116 1.06 3.17 -6.32
CA PHE A 116 0.15 4.02 -7.09
C PHE A 116 -1.21 4.15 -6.40
N VAL A 117 -1.84 3.01 -6.08
CA VAL A 117 -3.15 2.98 -5.43
C VAL A 117 -3.11 3.61 -4.04
N LEU A 118 -2.08 3.30 -3.24
CA LEU A 118 -1.90 3.83 -1.89
C LEU A 118 -1.71 5.36 -1.91
N GLY A 119 -0.85 5.87 -2.80
CA GLY A 119 -0.59 7.29 -2.91
C GLY A 119 -1.77 8.07 -3.47
N MET A 120 -2.52 7.51 -4.43
CA MET A 120 -3.77 8.10 -4.92
C MET A 120 -4.82 8.16 -3.81
N ASP A 121 -5.01 7.09 -3.04
CA ASP A 121 -5.96 7.08 -1.93
C ASP A 121 -5.54 8.07 -0.81
N ALA A 122 -4.24 8.22 -0.55
CA ALA A 122 -3.72 9.21 0.40
C ALA A 122 -4.14 10.65 0.04
N ILE A 123 -4.11 11.01 -1.25
CA ILE A 123 -4.57 12.32 -1.73
C ILE A 123 -6.09 12.43 -1.69
N VAL A 124 -6.83 11.44 -2.19
CA VAL A 124 -8.30 11.47 -2.23
C VAL A 124 -8.89 11.57 -0.83
N ARG A 125 -8.35 10.81 0.13
CA ARG A 125 -8.81 10.80 1.52
C ARG A 125 -8.13 11.86 2.41
N GLN A 126 -7.17 12.61 1.86
CA GLN A 126 -6.33 13.58 2.59
C GLN A 126 -5.73 12.96 3.87
N SER A 127 -5.26 11.72 3.76
CA SER A 127 -4.75 10.95 4.90
C SER A 127 -3.26 11.17 5.07
N VAL A 128 -2.87 11.89 6.12
CA VAL A 128 -1.46 12.10 6.50
C VAL A 128 -0.75 10.77 6.74
N ILE A 129 -1.40 9.83 7.43
CA ILE A 129 -0.81 8.54 7.78
C ILE A 129 -0.50 7.72 6.51
N GLN A 130 -1.40 7.71 5.53
CA GLN A 130 -1.16 7.01 4.26
C GLN A 130 -0.10 7.71 3.40
N LEU A 131 -0.06 9.04 3.42
CA LEU A 131 0.96 9.83 2.73
C LEU A 131 2.37 9.52 3.26
N VAL A 132 2.53 9.47 4.59
CA VAL A 132 3.79 9.09 5.24
C VAL A 132 4.15 7.64 4.87
N ALA A 133 3.19 6.72 4.93
CA ALA A 133 3.43 5.32 4.56
C ALA A 133 3.86 5.15 3.11
N HIS A 134 3.24 5.88 2.16
CA HIS A 134 3.65 5.90 0.76
C HIS A 134 5.10 6.36 0.60
N THR A 135 5.48 7.43 1.31
CA THR A 135 6.84 7.98 1.24
C THR A 135 7.88 7.02 1.83
N VAL A 136 7.57 6.37 2.97
CA VAL A 136 8.44 5.35 3.57
C VAL A 136 8.60 4.15 2.64
N ASN A 137 7.50 3.69 2.03
CA ASN A 137 7.55 2.60 1.06
C ASN A 137 8.35 2.97 -0.20
N GLN A 138 8.33 4.24 -0.62
CA GLN A 138 9.14 4.70 -1.74
C GLN A 138 10.63 4.61 -1.43
N VAL A 139 11.05 4.93 -0.20
CA VAL A 139 12.44 4.71 0.26
C VAL A 139 12.76 3.22 0.27
N LEU A 140 11.84 2.37 0.76
CA LEU A 140 12.02 0.92 0.77
C LEU A 140 12.16 0.34 -0.65
N LEU A 141 11.42 0.85 -1.63
CA LEU A 141 11.56 0.48 -3.05
C LEU A 141 12.97 0.75 -3.57
N VAL A 142 13.60 1.86 -3.18
CA VAL A 142 15.00 2.14 -3.57
C VAL A 142 15.95 1.11 -2.96
N VAL A 143 15.76 0.76 -1.69
CA VAL A 143 16.56 -0.27 -1.01
C VAL A 143 16.39 -1.63 -1.71
N PHE A 144 15.17 -2.01 -2.07
CA PHE A 144 14.93 -3.24 -2.81
C PHE A 144 15.57 -3.23 -4.20
N ALA A 145 15.47 -2.13 -4.94
CA ALA A 145 16.13 -2.01 -6.24
C ALA A 145 17.66 -2.15 -6.11
N ALA A 146 18.26 -1.61 -5.03
CA ALA A 146 19.70 -1.75 -4.78
C ALA A 146 20.10 -3.20 -4.42
N ILE A 147 19.27 -3.91 -3.65
CA ILE A 147 19.48 -5.34 -3.33
C ILE A 147 19.40 -6.19 -4.61
N GLN A 148 18.44 -5.89 -5.51
CA GLN A 148 18.24 -6.58 -6.77
C GLN A 148 19.49 -6.52 -7.67
N VAL A 149 20.13 -5.34 -7.79
CA VAL A 149 21.41 -5.19 -8.51
C VAL A 149 22.46 -6.17 -7.99
N GLY A 150 22.58 -6.28 -6.66
CA GLY A 150 23.49 -7.25 -6.04
C GLY A 150 23.15 -8.69 -6.45
N GLY A 151 21.86 -9.06 -6.37
CA GLY A 151 21.38 -10.37 -6.77
C GLY A 151 21.69 -10.74 -8.23
N THR A 152 21.56 -9.78 -9.16
CA THR A 152 21.90 -9.96 -10.57
C THR A 152 23.40 -10.13 -10.78
N ILE A 153 24.24 -9.37 -10.07
CA ILE A 153 25.71 -9.52 -10.12
C ILE A 153 26.14 -10.91 -9.68
N TYR A 154 25.67 -11.38 -8.51
CA TYR A 154 26.04 -12.69 -8.00
C TYR A 154 25.64 -13.81 -8.96
N LYS A 155 24.41 -13.78 -9.51
CA LYS A 155 23.96 -14.80 -10.46
C LYS A 155 24.69 -14.76 -11.80
N HIS A 156 25.10 -13.58 -12.25
CA HIS A 156 25.93 -13.47 -13.44
C HIS A 156 27.29 -14.15 -13.24
N LEU A 157 27.89 -14.00 -12.06
CA LEU A 157 29.14 -14.68 -11.70
C LEU A 157 28.94 -16.20 -11.62
N ASP A 158 27.87 -16.67 -10.94
CA ASP A 158 27.57 -18.10 -10.82
C ASP A 158 27.41 -18.76 -12.21
N VAL A 159 26.67 -18.12 -13.12
CA VAL A 159 26.51 -18.63 -14.50
C VAL A 159 27.84 -18.67 -15.25
N LYS A 160 28.69 -17.66 -15.06
CA LYS A 160 29.99 -17.57 -15.76
C LYS A 160 31.00 -18.60 -15.26
N GLU A 161 30.99 -18.92 -13.97
CA GLU A 161 31.95 -19.85 -13.35
C GLU A 161 31.53 -21.31 -13.51
N ASP A 162 30.23 -21.61 -13.43
CA ASP A 162 29.75 -22.99 -13.23
C ASP A 162 29.02 -23.60 -14.44
N ILE A 163 28.71 -22.84 -15.50
CA ILE A 163 27.96 -23.33 -16.67
C ILE A 163 28.82 -23.38 -17.93
N PRO A 164 29.07 -24.58 -18.52
CA PRO A 164 29.72 -24.72 -19.82
C PRO A 164 28.73 -24.70 -21.01
N PRO A 165 29.10 -24.15 -22.19
CA PRO A 165 30.28 -23.33 -22.42
C PRO A 165 30.11 -21.93 -21.81
N PRO A 166 31.16 -21.36 -21.20
CA PRO A 166 31.08 -20.20 -20.31
C PRO A 166 30.81 -18.84 -21.00
N GLU A 167 30.64 -18.82 -22.33
CA GLU A 167 30.54 -17.58 -23.11
C GLU A 167 29.56 -17.71 -24.28
N ASP A 168 28.27 -17.84 -23.98
CA ASP A 168 27.27 -17.43 -24.95
C ASP A 168 27.25 -15.88 -24.97
N PRO A 169 27.60 -15.22 -26.10
CA PRO A 169 27.62 -13.78 -26.20
C PRO A 169 26.27 -13.14 -25.85
N ASP A 170 25.17 -13.83 -26.17
CA ASP A 170 23.82 -13.33 -25.94
C ASP A 170 23.46 -13.35 -24.45
N VAL A 171 23.83 -14.41 -23.72
CA VAL A 171 23.63 -14.51 -22.26
C VAL A 171 24.38 -13.40 -21.53
N SER A 172 25.67 -13.20 -21.85
CA SER A 172 26.49 -12.16 -21.23
C SER A 172 25.99 -10.75 -21.57
N TRP A 173 25.55 -10.53 -22.82
CA TRP A 173 24.95 -9.27 -23.23
C TRP A 173 23.66 -8.98 -22.47
N ASN A 174 22.76 -9.96 -22.36
CA ASN A 174 21.48 -9.83 -21.67
C ASN A 174 21.67 -9.51 -20.16
N PHE A 175 22.64 -10.15 -19.48
CA PHE A 175 22.98 -9.81 -18.09
C PHE A 175 23.50 -8.37 -17.94
N ASN A 176 24.46 -7.98 -18.79
CA ASN A 176 25.01 -6.62 -18.76
C ASN A 176 23.94 -5.57 -19.08
N PHE A 177 23.02 -5.88 -19.99
CA PHE A 177 21.89 -5.04 -20.33
C PHE A 177 20.92 -4.91 -19.16
N ALA A 178 20.59 -6.01 -18.47
CA ALA A 178 19.78 -5.98 -17.25
C ALA A 178 20.43 -5.10 -16.16
N LEU A 179 21.71 -5.33 -15.85
CA LEU A 179 22.45 -4.57 -14.82
C LEU A 179 22.45 -3.06 -15.07
N ARG A 180 22.66 -2.63 -16.32
CA ARG A 180 22.61 -1.20 -16.68
C ARG A 180 21.24 -0.59 -16.42
N ASN A 181 20.17 -1.31 -16.74
CA ASN A 181 18.80 -0.87 -16.49
C ASN A 181 18.46 -0.87 -14.99
N GLU A 182 18.93 -1.85 -14.22
CA GLU A 182 18.73 -1.90 -12.76
C GLU A 182 19.44 -0.74 -12.04
N ILE A 183 20.68 -0.43 -12.41
CA ILE A 183 21.40 0.74 -11.87
C ILE A 183 20.69 2.04 -12.24
N GLY A 184 20.16 2.12 -13.47
CA GLY A 184 19.32 3.23 -13.92
C GLY A 184 18.05 3.37 -13.08
N LEU A 185 17.35 2.25 -12.82
CA LEU A 185 16.15 2.19 -11.99
C LEU A 185 16.43 2.68 -10.57
N VAL A 186 17.48 2.19 -9.92
CA VAL A 186 17.89 2.63 -8.57
C VAL A 186 18.11 4.15 -8.54
N SER A 187 18.86 4.67 -9.51
CA SER A 187 19.20 6.09 -9.59
C SER A 187 17.95 6.96 -9.74
N VAL A 188 17.04 6.59 -10.65
CA VAL A 188 15.80 7.32 -10.89
C VAL A 188 14.86 7.23 -9.68
N MET A 189 14.69 6.04 -9.09
CA MET A 189 13.85 5.85 -7.91
C MET A 189 14.38 6.61 -6.70
N PHE A 190 15.70 6.69 -6.52
CA PHE A 190 16.33 7.46 -5.45
C PHE A 190 16.01 8.95 -5.57
N ILE A 191 16.19 9.53 -6.77
CA ILE A 191 15.85 10.94 -7.03
C ILE A 191 14.36 11.17 -6.75
N LEU A 192 13.49 10.35 -7.32
CA LEU A 192 12.03 10.46 -7.13
C LEU A 192 11.64 10.34 -5.65
N SER A 193 12.29 9.46 -4.88
CA SER A 193 12.06 9.31 -3.44
C SER A 193 12.38 10.59 -2.66
N ILE A 194 13.43 11.32 -3.03
CA ILE A 194 13.75 12.64 -2.41
C ILE A 194 12.65 13.65 -2.72
N LEU A 195 12.16 13.69 -3.97
CA LEU A 195 11.05 14.56 -4.35
C LEU A 195 9.77 14.21 -3.57
N PHE A 196 9.47 12.92 -3.40
CA PHE A 196 8.33 12.47 -2.58
C PHE A 196 8.49 12.87 -1.11
N MET A 197 9.70 12.78 -0.54
CA MET A 197 9.96 13.23 0.83
C MET A 197 9.66 14.73 1.00
N TYR A 198 10.11 15.56 0.05
CA TYR A 198 9.82 16.99 0.04
C TYR A 198 8.32 17.28 -0.06
N LEU A 199 7.62 16.62 -1.00
CA LEU A 199 6.18 16.79 -1.18
C LEU A 199 5.40 16.29 0.04
N CYS A 200 5.82 15.19 0.64
CA CYS A 200 5.24 14.66 1.87
C CYS A 200 5.32 15.70 2.98
N TRP A 201 6.45 16.39 3.16
CA TRP A 201 6.56 17.45 4.18
C TRP A 201 5.59 18.62 3.95
N LYS A 202 5.42 19.06 2.70
CA LYS A 202 4.49 20.14 2.35
C LYS A 202 3.03 19.72 2.56
N LEU A 203 2.67 18.53 2.09
CA LEU A 203 1.31 17.98 2.19
C LEU A 203 0.97 17.56 3.62
N TYR A 204 1.95 17.12 4.42
CA TYR A 204 1.77 16.82 5.84
C TYR A 204 1.23 18.03 6.60
N LYS A 205 1.80 19.22 6.36
CA LYS A 205 1.32 20.48 6.97
C LYS A 205 -0.10 20.82 6.51
N GLN A 206 -0.37 20.73 5.21
CA GLN A 206 -1.69 21.04 4.65
C GLN A 206 -2.78 20.08 5.16
N PHE A 207 -2.55 18.77 5.10
CA PHE A 207 -3.51 17.76 5.55
C PHE A 207 -3.65 17.75 7.07
N GLY A 208 -2.57 18.00 7.81
CA GLY A 208 -2.61 18.17 9.27
C GLY A 208 -3.54 19.32 9.68
N TRP A 209 -3.44 20.46 9.00
CA TRP A 209 -4.34 21.59 9.22
C TRP A 209 -5.79 21.27 8.89
N ASN A 210 -6.04 20.57 7.77
CA ASN A 210 -7.39 20.14 7.39
C ASN A 210 -8.00 19.17 8.42
N ILE A 211 -7.21 18.24 8.97
CA ILE A 211 -7.65 17.32 10.01
C ILE A 211 -7.98 18.08 11.31
N TYR A 212 -7.14 19.04 11.70
CA TYR A 212 -7.38 19.89 12.86
C TYR A 212 -8.71 20.65 12.74
N LYS A 213 -8.95 21.32 11.60
CA LYS A 213 -10.22 22.02 11.32
C LYS A 213 -11.44 21.08 11.33
N ARG A 214 -11.28 19.82 10.91
CA ARG A 214 -12.40 18.86 10.82
C ARG A 214 -12.80 18.25 12.17
N ILE A 215 -11.84 17.96 13.03
CA ILE A 215 -12.07 17.24 14.30
C ILE A 215 -12.23 18.21 15.48
N GLY A 216 -11.61 19.39 15.41
CA GLY A 216 -11.54 20.33 16.54
C GLY A 216 -10.39 20.02 17.49
N ALA A 217 -10.32 20.76 18.60
CA ALA A 217 -9.17 20.76 19.52
C ALA A 217 -9.13 19.59 20.53
N ASP A 218 -10.13 18.70 20.54
CA ASP A 218 -10.16 17.56 21.46
C ASP A 218 -9.08 16.52 21.11
N ILE A 219 -8.03 16.49 21.92
CA ILE A 219 -6.85 15.64 21.75
C ILE A 219 -7.20 14.16 21.84
N GLU A 220 -8.16 13.77 22.69
CA GLU A 220 -8.54 12.37 22.86
C GLU A 220 -9.27 11.83 21.62
N GLN A 221 -10.17 12.64 21.05
CA GLN A 221 -10.87 12.26 19.82
C GLN A 221 -9.92 12.19 18.63
N GLN A 222 -8.98 13.13 18.53
CA GLN A 222 -7.92 13.07 17.52
C GLN A 222 -7.07 11.80 17.66
N ALA A 223 -6.73 11.38 18.89
CA ALA A 223 -5.95 10.16 19.12
C ALA A 223 -6.71 8.90 18.68
N ARG A 224 -8.00 8.79 19.03
CA ARG A 224 -8.87 7.66 18.62
C ARG A 224 -9.03 7.60 17.09
N PHE A 225 -9.13 8.76 16.46
CA PHE A 225 -9.21 8.88 15.00
C PHE A 225 -7.91 8.46 14.32
N LYS A 226 -6.75 8.93 14.82
CA LYS A 226 -5.43 8.53 14.29
C LYS A 226 -5.24 7.02 14.39
N LEU A 227 -5.58 6.39 15.52
CA LEU A 227 -5.51 4.94 15.69
C LEU A 227 -6.34 4.21 14.61
N THR A 228 -7.55 4.68 14.33
CA THR A 228 -8.42 4.10 13.30
C THR A 228 -7.85 4.28 11.88
N GLN A 229 -7.21 5.42 11.61
CA GLN A 229 -6.52 5.64 10.34
C GLN A 229 -5.29 4.74 10.17
N ILE A 230 -4.54 4.48 11.26
CA ILE A 230 -3.43 3.50 11.26
C ILE A 230 -3.97 2.10 10.97
N PHE A 231 -5.08 1.71 11.61
CA PHE A 231 -5.73 0.43 11.32
C PHE A 231 -6.13 0.30 9.85
N PHE A 232 -6.76 1.32 9.25
CA PHE A 232 -7.10 1.28 7.82
C PHE A 232 -5.89 1.29 6.89
N LEU A 233 -4.77 1.91 7.28
CA LEU A 233 -3.52 1.80 6.55
C LEU A 233 -2.99 0.37 6.58
N ILE A 234 -2.91 -0.23 7.77
CA ILE A 234 -2.41 -1.60 7.95
C ILE A 234 -3.30 -2.60 7.19
N LEU A 235 -4.63 -2.46 7.24
CA LEU A 235 -5.53 -3.31 6.45
C LEU A 235 -5.24 -3.26 4.93
N LYS A 236 -4.77 -2.13 4.40
CA LYS A 236 -4.38 -2.03 2.98
C LYS A 236 -3.02 -2.63 2.70
N LEU A 237 -2.08 -2.51 3.64
CA LEU A 237 -0.79 -3.18 3.55
C LEU A 237 -1.00 -4.69 3.61
N ASP A 238 -1.84 -5.19 4.52
CA ASP A 238 -2.26 -6.60 4.58
C ASP A 238 -2.89 -7.04 3.27
N ALA A 239 -3.85 -6.26 2.73
CA ALA A 239 -4.49 -6.57 1.45
C ALA A 239 -3.51 -6.76 0.29
N PHE A 240 -2.33 -6.11 0.34
CA PHE A 240 -1.29 -6.29 -0.65
C PHE A 240 -0.30 -7.40 -0.25
N PHE A 241 0.41 -7.24 0.87
CA PHE A 241 1.50 -8.13 1.26
C PHE A 241 1.01 -9.54 1.59
N HIS A 242 -0.10 -9.68 2.34
CA HIS A 242 -0.67 -11.01 2.62
C HIS A 242 -1.20 -11.64 1.35
N PHE A 243 -1.92 -10.88 0.50
CA PHE A 243 -2.49 -11.42 -0.73
C PHE A 243 -1.41 -11.89 -1.70
N VAL A 244 -0.38 -11.08 -1.95
CA VAL A 244 0.72 -11.44 -2.84
C VAL A 244 1.49 -12.65 -2.30
N LEU A 245 1.76 -12.68 -0.99
CA LEU A 245 2.42 -13.83 -0.36
C LEU A 245 1.61 -15.12 -0.53
N CYS A 246 0.30 -15.07 -0.26
CA CYS A 246 -0.60 -16.21 -0.41
C CYS A 246 -0.67 -16.70 -1.86
N VAL A 247 -0.86 -15.79 -2.82
CA VAL A 247 -0.90 -16.16 -4.24
C VAL A 247 0.42 -16.78 -4.68
N PHE A 248 1.55 -16.22 -4.27
CA PHE A 248 2.86 -16.76 -4.62
C PHE A 248 3.07 -18.15 -4.00
N TYR A 249 2.71 -18.33 -2.74
CA TYR A 249 2.85 -19.63 -2.07
C TYR A 249 1.89 -20.68 -2.66
N ALA A 250 0.67 -20.29 -3.02
CA ALA A 250 -0.26 -21.15 -3.76
C ALA A 250 0.33 -21.63 -5.10
N VAL A 251 1.00 -20.75 -5.84
CA VAL A 251 1.70 -21.11 -7.09
C VAL A 251 2.84 -22.09 -6.81
N VAL A 252 3.64 -21.87 -5.76
CA VAL A 252 4.72 -22.78 -5.36
C VAL A 252 4.16 -24.17 -5.01
N MET A 253 3.13 -24.25 -4.16
CA MET A 253 2.49 -25.53 -3.81
C MET A 253 1.91 -26.25 -5.04
N SER A 254 1.38 -25.51 -6.00
CA SER A 254 0.90 -26.07 -7.26
C SER A 254 2.04 -26.63 -8.12
N GLN A 255 3.19 -25.96 -8.18
CA GLN A 255 4.38 -26.42 -8.91
C GLN A 255 4.99 -27.67 -8.24
N GLU A 256 4.92 -27.77 -6.92
CA GLU A 256 5.33 -28.95 -6.16
C GLU A 256 4.28 -30.08 -6.15
N LYS A 257 3.18 -29.92 -6.89
CA LYS A 257 2.10 -30.91 -7.05
C LYS A 257 1.47 -31.35 -5.73
N TYR A 258 1.29 -30.43 -4.78
CA TYR A 258 0.64 -30.74 -3.49
C TYR A 258 -0.79 -31.30 -3.68
N TYR A 259 -1.46 -30.90 -4.77
CA TYR A 259 -2.78 -31.42 -5.15
C TYR A 259 -2.79 -32.92 -5.48
N SER A 260 -1.68 -33.49 -5.99
CA SER A 260 -1.59 -34.91 -6.36
C SER A 260 -1.11 -35.81 -5.22
N LEU A 261 -0.81 -35.24 -4.05
CA LEU A 261 -0.35 -35.98 -2.87
C LEU A 261 -1.50 -36.58 -2.04
N TRP A 262 -2.74 -36.55 -2.56
CA TRP A 262 -3.89 -37.19 -1.96
C TRP A 262 -3.66 -38.72 -1.86
N GLY A 263 -3.76 -39.26 -0.65
CA GLY A 263 -3.49 -40.69 -0.38
C GLY A 263 -2.04 -41.02 -0.03
N VAL A 264 -1.08 -40.15 -0.31
CA VAL A 264 0.35 -40.35 0.03
C VAL A 264 0.75 -39.52 1.25
N THR A 265 0.42 -38.23 1.26
CA THR A 265 0.74 -37.32 2.37
C THR A 265 -0.42 -36.38 2.63
N ASN A 266 -1.45 -36.92 3.30
CA ASN A 266 -2.71 -36.22 3.56
C ASN A 266 -2.51 -34.85 4.24
N ARG A 267 -1.49 -34.67 5.07
CA ARG A 267 -1.20 -33.39 5.74
C ARG A 267 -0.88 -32.26 4.75
N LYS A 268 -0.07 -32.52 3.72
CA LYS A 268 0.31 -31.51 2.71
C LYS A 268 -0.87 -31.13 1.83
N PHE A 269 -1.68 -32.12 1.45
CA PHE A 269 -2.92 -31.89 0.71
C PHE A 269 -3.93 -31.06 1.52
N ILE A 270 -4.15 -31.41 2.80
CA ILE A 270 -5.06 -30.66 3.68
C ILE A 270 -4.58 -29.22 3.87
N GLY A 271 -3.27 -29.02 4.10
CA GLY A 271 -2.67 -27.69 4.21
C GLY A 271 -2.89 -26.85 2.94
N TYR A 272 -2.70 -27.44 1.76
CA TYR A 272 -2.96 -26.79 0.48
C TYR A 272 -4.42 -26.30 0.36
N ILE A 273 -5.39 -27.14 0.70
CA ILE A 273 -6.82 -26.76 0.64
C ILE A 273 -7.13 -25.63 1.63
N ILE A 274 -6.64 -25.73 2.87
CA ILE A 274 -6.83 -24.69 3.89
C ILE A 274 -6.25 -23.36 3.40
N HIS A 275 -5.02 -23.36 2.89
CA HIS A 275 -4.35 -22.16 2.40
C HIS A 275 -5.12 -21.49 1.25
N ILE A 276 -5.62 -22.27 0.28
CA ILE A 276 -6.43 -21.73 -0.82
C ILE A 276 -7.72 -21.09 -0.29
N VAL A 277 -8.40 -21.74 0.66
CA VAL A 277 -9.61 -21.19 1.28
C VAL A 277 -9.30 -19.87 2.01
N LEU A 278 -8.22 -19.82 2.79
CA LEU A 278 -7.77 -18.60 3.47
C LEU A 278 -7.43 -17.48 2.48
N THR A 279 -6.76 -17.81 1.38
CA THR A 279 -6.41 -16.86 0.31
C THR A 279 -7.66 -16.21 -0.29
N VAL A 280 -8.71 -17.00 -0.58
CA VAL A 280 -9.97 -16.49 -1.12
C VAL A 280 -10.73 -15.65 -0.10
N LEU A 281 -10.70 -16.02 1.18
CA LEU A 281 -11.38 -15.31 2.27
C LEU A 281 -10.66 -14.05 2.73
N LEU A 282 -9.38 -13.87 2.39
CA LEU A 282 -8.57 -12.73 2.82
C LEU A 282 -9.21 -11.37 2.45
N ILE A 283 -9.49 -11.14 1.17
CA ILE A 283 -10.05 -9.86 0.70
C ILE A 283 -11.44 -9.59 1.30
N PRO A 284 -12.41 -10.54 1.26
CA PRO A 284 -13.68 -10.39 1.97
C PRO A 284 -13.50 -10.10 3.47
N GLY A 285 -12.58 -10.78 4.14
CA GLY A 285 -12.28 -10.57 5.56
C GLY A 285 -11.83 -9.14 5.88
N LEU A 286 -10.92 -8.59 5.07
CA LEU A 286 -10.44 -7.21 5.22
C LEU A 286 -11.54 -6.18 4.94
N LEU A 287 -12.43 -6.45 3.97
CA LEU A 287 -13.60 -5.61 3.71
C LEU A 287 -14.62 -5.66 4.86
N PHE A 288 -14.82 -6.84 5.47
CA PHE A 288 -15.65 -6.99 6.67
C PHE A 288 -15.05 -6.25 7.85
N ALA A 289 -13.73 -6.30 8.07
CA ALA A 289 -13.05 -5.52 9.11
C ALA A 289 -13.31 -4.01 8.92
N ARG A 290 -13.15 -3.51 7.69
CA ARG A 290 -13.46 -2.11 7.36
C ARG A 290 -14.91 -1.77 7.71
N ARG A 291 -15.87 -2.62 7.33
CA ARG A 291 -17.29 -2.41 7.64
C ARG A 291 -17.57 -2.49 9.14
N GLY A 292 -16.92 -3.40 9.85
CA GLY A 292 -17.02 -3.59 11.31
C GLY A 292 -16.62 -2.31 12.04
N VAL A 293 -15.50 -1.70 11.65
CA VAL A 293 -15.05 -0.41 12.17
C VAL A 293 -16.06 0.70 11.85
N ILE A 294 -16.48 0.87 10.59
CA ILE A 294 -17.45 1.92 10.20
C ILE A 294 -18.79 1.81 10.95
N THR A 295 -19.25 0.59 11.19
CA THR A 295 -20.52 0.32 11.88
C THR A 295 -20.39 0.28 13.40
N GLU A 296 -19.16 0.27 13.93
CA GLU A 296 -18.81 0.00 15.33
C GLU A 296 -19.37 -1.35 15.84
N SER A 297 -19.40 -2.38 14.98
CA SER A 297 -19.92 -3.71 15.31
C SER A 297 -18.84 -4.59 15.93
N LYS A 298 -18.93 -4.84 17.24
CA LYS A 298 -17.99 -5.73 17.97
C LYS A 298 -18.01 -7.17 17.45
N THR A 299 -19.17 -7.66 17.01
CA THR A 299 -19.31 -9.03 16.49
C THR A 299 -18.49 -9.23 15.21
N ILE A 300 -18.56 -8.27 14.28
CA ILE A 300 -17.81 -8.35 13.01
C ILE A 300 -16.30 -8.29 13.27
N MET A 301 -15.87 -7.41 14.18
CA MET A 301 -14.46 -7.31 14.57
C MET A 301 -13.95 -8.59 15.23
N MET A 302 -14.75 -9.21 16.12
CA MET A 302 -14.38 -10.48 16.77
C MET A 302 -14.20 -11.62 15.75
N VAL A 303 -15.10 -11.71 14.75
CA VAL A 303 -14.96 -12.71 13.67
C VAL A 303 -13.71 -12.44 12.83
N PHE A 304 -13.41 -11.17 12.53
CA PHE A 304 -12.19 -10.79 11.83
C PHE A 304 -10.93 -11.15 12.64
N LEU A 305 -10.92 -10.88 13.94
CA LEU A 305 -9.81 -11.22 14.84
C LEU A 305 -9.49 -12.72 14.82
N VAL A 306 -10.51 -13.58 14.92
CA VAL A 306 -10.33 -15.04 14.86
C VAL A 306 -9.77 -15.47 13.50
N THR A 307 -10.29 -14.89 12.43
CA THR A 307 -9.81 -15.18 11.06
C THR A 307 -8.35 -14.75 10.89
N GLN A 308 -7.97 -13.60 11.44
CA GLN A 308 -6.60 -13.08 11.39
C GLN A 308 -5.62 -13.95 12.19
N ILE A 309 -6.05 -14.52 13.32
CA ILE A 309 -5.22 -15.47 14.10
C ILE A 309 -4.97 -16.74 13.27
N ILE A 310 -6.00 -17.29 12.62
CA ILE A 310 -5.86 -18.46 11.75
C ILE A 310 -4.90 -18.16 10.58
N MET A 311 -5.02 -16.97 9.99
CA MET A 311 -4.10 -16.49 8.96
C MET A 311 -2.65 -16.41 9.45
N GLY A 312 -2.43 -15.91 10.67
CA GLY A 312 -1.11 -15.84 11.29
C GLY A 312 -0.49 -17.23 11.50
N LEU A 313 -1.30 -18.23 11.88
CA LEU A 313 -0.83 -19.62 11.98
C LEU A 313 -0.43 -20.19 10.62
N ASP A 314 -1.20 -19.90 9.57
CA ASP A 314 -0.86 -20.29 8.20
C ASP A 314 0.51 -19.70 7.78
N PHE A 315 0.76 -18.41 8.03
CA PHE A 315 2.08 -17.82 7.76
C PHE A 315 3.24 -18.44 8.54
N ILE A 316 3.00 -18.88 9.79
CA ILE A 316 4.01 -19.60 10.57
C ILE A 316 4.30 -20.96 9.93
N LEU A 317 3.28 -21.67 9.44
CA LEU A 317 3.48 -22.92 8.71
C LEU A 317 4.28 -22.70 7.43
N ILE A 318 3.99 -21.64 6.67
CA ILE A 318 4.75 -21.25 5.48
C ILE A 318 6.21 -20.97 5.84
N LEU A 319 6.47 -20.27 6.95
CA LEU A 319 7.83 -19.96 7.40
C LEU A 319 8.61 -21.24 7.72
N VAL A 320 7.97 -22.21 8.39
CA VAL A 320 8.58 -23.51 8.72
C VAL A 320 8.85 -24.33 7.47
N ASP A 321 7.91 -24.39 6.53
CA ASP A 321 8.09 -25.08 5.24
C ASP A 321 9.17 -24.43 4.38
N SER A 322 9.35 -23.12 4.52
CA SER A 322 10.35 -22.33 3.80
C SER A 322 11.68 -22.16 4.55
N ALA A 323 11.87 -22.87 5.67
CA ALA A 323 13.09 -22.76 6.47
C ALA A 323 14.29 -23.35 5.70
N GLY A 324 15.32 -22.52 5.47
CA GLY A 324 16.47 -22.87 4.62
C GLY A 324 16.28 -22.54 3.13
N SER A 325 15.20 -21.85 2.78
CA SER A 325 14.95 -21.39 1.41
C SER A 325 15.68 -20.07 1.10
N TRP A 326 15.13 -19.33 0.14
CA TRP A 326 15.61 -18.04 -0.27
C TRP A 326 15.41 -16.95 0.81
N VAL A 327 16.47 -16.19 1.09
CA VAL A 327 16.46 -15.09 2.09
C VAL A 327 15.34 -14.08 1.81
N PHE A 328 15.15 -13.66 0.55
CA PHE A 328 14.08 -12.73 0.18
C PHE A 328 12.69 -13.24 0.59
N TRP A 329 12.44 -14.53 0.32
CA TRP A 329 11.19 -15.18 0.68
C TRP A 329 10.96 -15.21 2.19
N ILE A 330 11.98 -15.59 2.95
CA ILE A 330 11.92 -15.64 4.43
C ILE A 330 11.62 -14.24 4.98
N LEU A 331 12.29 -13.20 4.47
CA LEU A 331 12.03 -11.82 4.87
C LEU A 331 10.59 -11.37 4.55
N ALA A 332 10.06 -11.76 3.39
CA ALA A 332 8.67 -11.46 3.01
C ALA A 332 7.66 -12.12 3.95
N VAL A 333 7.87 -13.40 4.33
CA VAL A 333 7.03 -14.11 5.29
C VAL A 333 7.13 -13.47 6.68
N CYS A 334 8.34 -13.12 7.13
CA CYS A 334 8.54 -12.41 8.40
C CYS A 334 7.80 -11.07 8.43
N LEU A 335 7.87 -10.30 7.35
CA LEU A 335 7.12 -9.04 7.22
C LEU A 335 5.61 -9.27 7.31
N ALA A 336 5.08 -10.31 6.64
CA ALA A 336 3.67 -10.65 6.70
C ALA A 336 3.21 -11.02 8.13
N ILE A 337 4.04 -11.77 8.88
CA ILE A 337 3.78 -12.11 10.28
C ILE A 337 3.76 -10.83 11.16
N VAL A 338 4.74 -9.94 11.00
CA VAL A 338 4.80 -8.67 11.76
C VAL A 338 3.58 -7.80 11.48
N LEU A 339 3.17 -7.69 10.21
CA LEU A 339 1.95 -6.99 9.82
C LEU A 339 0.72 -7.66 10.43
N CYS A 340 0.62 -8.99 10.39
CA CYS A 340 -0.48 -9.74 10.99
C CYS A 340 -0.60 -9.50 12.51
N ILE A 341 0.51 -9.51 13.25
CA ILE A 341 0.52 -9.21 14.69
C ILE A 341 0.07 -7.78 14.94
N SER A 342 0.57 -6.83 14.13
CA SER A 342 0.17 -5.42 14.22
C SER A 342 -1.33 -5.25 13.96
N THR A 343 -1.90 -5.97 13.00
CA THR A 343 -3.34 -5.98 12.71
C THR A 343 -4.16 -6.50 13.88
N ILE A 344 -3.74 -7.62 14.49
CA ILE A 344 -4.39 -8.20 15.68
C ILE A 344 -4.39 -7.19 16.85
N VAL A 345 -3.26 -6.54 17.12
CA VAL A 345 -3.16 -5.55 18.20
C VAL A 345 -4.05 -4.34 17.91
N LEU A 346 -4.01 -3.80 16.70
CA LEU A 346 -4.81 -2.65 16.33
C LEU A 346 -6.32 -2.95 16.30
N ASP A 347 -6.71 -4.15 15.88
CA ASP A 347 -8.10 -4.61 15.92
C ASP A 347 -8.69 -4.56 17.34
N ILE A 348 -7.92 -5.05 18.33
CA ILE A 348 -8.29 -5.01 19.75
C ILE A 348 -8.38 -3.56 20.24
N LEU A 349 -7.38 -2.72 19.93
CA LEU A 349 -7.34 -1.32 20.39
C LEU A 349 -8.49 -0.48 19.80
N VAL A 350 -8.78 -0.66 18.51
CA VAL A 350 -9.88 0.04 17.83
C VAL A 350 -11.23 -0.44 18.38
N SER A 351 -11.41 -1.74 18.57
CA SER A 351 -12.65 -2.32 19.13
C SER A 351 -12.95 -1.85 20.55
N ARG A 352 -11.91 -1.61 21.37
CA ARG A 352 -12.06 -1.04 22.73
C ARG A 352 -12.50 0.43 22.73
N ASN A 353 -12.38 1.13 21.62
CA ASN A 353 -12.76 2.54 21.47
C ASN A 353 -14.17 2.75 20.91
N PHE A 354 -14.91 1.68 20.61
CA PHE A 354 -16.29 1.76 20.15
C PHE A 354 -17.23 2.36 21.20
N GLY A 355 -18.21 3.16 20.76
CA GLY A 355 -19.16 3.85 21.64
C GLY A 355 -18.64 5.15 22.27
N LYS A 356 -17.40 5.56 22.01
CA LYS A 356 -16.80 6.79 22.57
C LYS A 356 -16.93 8.03 21.67
N GLY A 357 -17.92 8.04 20.77
CA GLY A 357 -18.23 9.19 19.89
C GLY A 357 -17.43 9.28 18.59
N LEU A 358 -16.76 8.20 18.16
CA LEU A 358 -15.93 8.19 16.94
C LEU A 358 -16.76 8.02 15.65
N LYS A 359 -17.90 7.34 15.73
CA LYS A 359 -18.83 7.04 14.63
C LYS A 359 -19.15 8.21 13.70
N PRO A 360 -19.48 9.43 14.17
CA PRO A 360 -19.83 10.55 13.29
C PRO A 360 -18.64 11.03 12.43
N TYR A 361 -17.44 11.07 13.01
CA TYR A 361 -16.22 11.47 12.30
C TYR A 361 -15.81 10.43 11.25
N MET A 362 -15.97 9.15 11.58
CA MET A 362 -15.72 8.06 10.64
C MET A 362 -16.74 8.05 9.50
N LYS A 363 -18.02 8.21 9.82
CA LYS A 363 -19.06 8.37 8.81
C LYS A 363 -18.76 9.57 7.92
N ARG A 364 -18.36 10.73 8.44
CA ARG A 364 -18.00 11.90 7.62
C ARG A 364 -16.82 11.63 6.67
N LEU A 365 -15.79 10.88 7.07
CA LEU A 365 -14.69 10.47 6.18
C LEU A 365 -15.16 9.65 4.96
N PHE A 366 -16.19 8.83 5.15
CA PHE A 366 -16.72 7.92 4.12
C PHE A 366 -18.02 8.43 3.46
N ILE A 367 -18.66 9.47 4.02
CA ILE A 367 -19.88 10.11 3.51
C ILE A 367 -19.57 11.47 2.85
N GLU A 368 -18.46 12.15 3.15
CA GLU A 368 -17.96 13.21 2.24
C GLU A 368 -17.55 12.62 0.86
N GLU A 369 -17.32 11.31 0.79
CA GLU A 369 -17.21 10.51 -0.45
C GLU A 369 -18.58 10.34 -1.14
N ASN A 370 -19.70 10.61 -0.44
CA ASN A 370 -21.07 10.38 -0.89
C ASN A 370 -22.00 11.61 -0.90
N ASP A 371 -21.77 12.76 -0.25
CA ASP A 371 -22.74 13.88 -0.28
C ASP A 371 -22.14 15.30 -0.23
N LYS A 372 -22.20 15.98 -1.39
CA LYS A 372 -22.80 17.33 -1.51
C LYS A 372 -23.74 17.26 -2.71
N PRO A 373 -25.02 16.91 -2.47
CA PRO A 373 -26.05 17.94 -2.36
C PRO A 373 -27.09 17.64 -1.24
N GLN A 374 -27.61 18.71 -0.63
CA GLN A 374 -28.83 18.76 0.20
C GLN A 374 -29.02 17.66 1.28
N TYR A 375 -28.45 17.89 2.47
CA TYR A 375 -29.11 17.44 3.70
C TYR A 375 -29.33 18.66 4.60
N GLN A 376 -30.45 19.35 4.35
CA GLN A 376 -31.16 20.03 5.43
C GLN A 376 -31.67 18.93 6.36
N LEU A 377 -30.98 18.72 7.48
CA LEU A 377 -31.49 17.92 8.58
C LEU A 377 -32.73 18.62 9.13
N GLY A 378 -33.90 18.11 8.75
CA GLY A 378 -35.16 18.45 9.42
C GLY A 378 -35.14 17.97 10.88
N GLY A 379 -35.62 18.84 11.78
CA GLY A 379 -36.10 18.45 13.10
C GLY A 379 -35.05 18.43 14.22
N ASN A 380 -35.06 19.50 15.02
CA ASN A 380 -34.66 19.61 16.43
C ASN A 380 -33.21 19.33 16.87
N ASN A 381 -32.36 18.67 16.07
CA ASN A 381 -30.94 18.45 16.42
C ASN A 381 -29.98 19.43 15.74
N ALA A 382 -30.46 20.25 14.80
CA ALA A 382 -29.66 21.27 14.10
C ALA A 382 -29.32 22.49 14.98
N SER A 383 -30.12 22.76 16.01
CA SER A 383 -29.89 23.88 16.94
C SER A 383 -28.79 23.60 17.96
N LEU A 384 -28.52 22.34 18.28
CA LEU A 384 -27.47 21.93 19.23
C LEU A 384 -26.06 21.90 18.62
N LEU A 385 -25.94 21.92 17.28
CA LEU A 385 -24.65 21.89 16.58
C LEU A 385 -24.29 23.22 15.91
N LYS A 386 -25.25 24.14 15.74
CA LYS A 386 -24.98 25.49 15.22
C LYS A 386 -24.23 26.37 16.23
N THR A 387 -24.24 26.02 17.51
CA THR A 387 -23.58 26.75 18.60
C THR A 387 -22.09 26.44 18.75
N ASN A 388 -21.56 25.42 18.06
CA ASN A 388 -20.13 25.05 18.12
C ASN A 388 -19.37 25.31 16.81
N GLU A 389 -19.97 26.04 15.87
CA GLU A 389 -19.26 26.59 14.72
C GLU A 389 -18.45 27.79 15.21
N TRP A 390 -17.29 27.51 15.81
CA TRP A 390 -16.25 28.53 16.04
C TRP A 390 -15.77 29.01 14.68
N MET A 391 -16.43 30.04 14.15
CA MET A 391 -15.86 30.91 13.13
C MET A 391 -14.64 31.57 13.75
N ILE A 392 -13.45 31.10 13.39
CA ILE A 392 -12.26 31.92 13.44
C ILE A 392 -12.36 32.75 12.16
N ASP A 393 -12.68 34.03 12.32
CA ASP A 393 -12.65 35.00 11.23
C ASP A 393 -11.23 34.97 10.64
N ASP A 394 -11.13 34.60 9.36
CA ASP A 394 -9.89 34.72 8.58
C ASP A 394 -9.71 36.22 8.23
N GLU A 395 -9.44 37.08 9.21
CA GLU A 395 -8.94 38.45 9.01
C GLU A 395 -7.65 38.61 9.81
N ASP A 396 -6.50 38.56 9.14
CA ASP A 396 -5.25 39.21 9.54
C ASP A 396 -4.20 39.02 8.41
N ASP A 397 -4.37 39.79 7.33
CA ASP A 397 -3.33 40.07 6.36
C ASP A 397 -2.71 41.43 6.78
N TYR A 398 -1.59 41.41 7.52
CA TYR A 398 -0.85 42.63 7.86
C TYR A 398 0.27 42.87 6.84
N PRO A 399 0.29 43.99 6.09
CA PRO A 399 1.51 44.53 5.52
C PRO A 399 2.32 45.27 6.59
N MET A 400 3.63 45.03 6.55
CA MET A 400 4.65 45.56 7.46
C MET A 400 4.68 47.10 7.46
N ALA A 401 4.92 47.65 8.65
CA ALA A 401 4.92 49.07 8.98
C ALA A 401 5.92 49.92 8.19
N GLU A 402 5.49 51.14 7.82
CA GLU A 402 6.37 52.31 7.70
C GLU A 402 5.76 53.52 8.44
N THR A 403 6.68 54.27 9.02
CA THR A 403 6.57 55.33 10.03
C THR A 403 5.93 56.63 9.52
N ASN A 404 5.07 57.27 10.32
CA ASN A 404 5.26 58.63 10.87
C ASN A 404 4.01 59.19 11.57
N LYS A 405 4.25 60.00 12.60
CA LYS A 405 3.32 60.56 13.60
C LYS A 405 2.62 61.86 13.06
N PRO A 406 1.77 62.55 13.84
CA PRO A 406 0.30 62.63 13.74
C PRO A 406 -0.23 63.99 13.21
N SER A 407 -1.55 64.14 12.97
CA SER A 407 -2.33 65.38 13.28
C SER A 407 -3.82 65.29 12.88
N SER A 408 -4.65 65.82 13.79
CA SER A 408 -6.00 66.42 13.70
C SER A 408 -6.83 66.32 12.40
N ALA A 409 -8.13 66.04 12.53
CA ALA A 409 -9.19 67.06 12.42
C ALA A 409 -10.60 66.45 12.57
N TYR A 410 -11.40 67.14 13.38
CA TYR A 410 -12.86 67.30 13.37
C TYR A 410 -13.63 66.77 12.15
N ILE A 411 -14.82 66.20 12.39
CA ILE A 411 -16.10 66.86 12.05
C ILE A 411 -17.25 66.17 12.81
N ASN A 412 -18.01 67.04 13.43
CA ASN A 412 -19.26 66.85 14.14
C ASN A 412 -20.41 66.77 13.12
N ASN A 413 -21.38 65.89 13.26
CA ASN A 413 -22.76 66.28 12.96
C ASN A 413 -23.80 65.39 13.64
N ASN A 414 -24.49 66.04 14.58
CA ASN A 414 -25.81 65.74 15.08
C ASN A 414 -26.77 65.28 13.97
N ASN A 415 -27.60 64.28 14.27
CA ASN A 415 -29.02 64.59 14.31
C ASN A 415 -29.82 63.68 15.24
N SER A 416 -30.62 64.36 16.03
CA SER A 416 -31.53 63.93 17.08
C SER A 416 -32.83 63.34 16.54
N ASN A 417 -33.58 62.72 17.46
CA ASN A 417 -34.99 62.33 17.39
C ASN A 417 -35.21 60.98 16.69
N ASN A 418 -35.88 59.99 17.28
CA ASN A 418 -37.15 60.13 17.97
C ASN A 418 -37.39 59.01 18.99
N THR A 419 -37.98 59.41 20.11
CA THR A 419 -38.59 58.65 21.20
C THR A 419 -39.69 57.68 20.75
N GLY A 420 -39.81 56.55 21.46
CA GLY A 420 -41.05 56.25 22.18
C GLY A 420 -41.90 55.07 21.71
N TYR A 421 -42.32 54.32 22.73
CA TYR A 421 -43.53 53.48 22.87
C TYR A 421 -43.40 51.95 22.73
N ILE A 422 -43.30 51.39 23.95
CA ILE A 422 -43.84 50.15 24.52
C ILE A 422 -45.18 49.72 23.91
N ALA A 423 -45.29 48.44 23.56
CA ALA A 423 -46.37 47.53 23.97
C ALA A 423 -45.89 46.08 23.78
#